data_AF-A0A496WN41-F1
#
_entry.id   AF-A0A496WN41-F1
#
_cell.length_a   1.000
_cell.length_b   1.000
_cell.length_c   1.000
_cell.angle_alpha   90.00
_cell.angle_beta   90.00
_cell.angle_gamma   90.00
#
_symmetry.space_group_name_H-M   'P 1'
#
loop_
_entity.id
_entity.type
_entity.pdbx_description
1 polymer ?
#
loop_
_entity_poly.entity_id
_entity_poly.type
_entity_poly.pdbx_seq_one_letter_code
_entity_poly.pdbx_strand_id
1 'polypeptide(L)'
;MSLENKIAVNTHYTRSINLERDADSSAVISAYIPTSRALRTFARVSETFHANQAPRAWSLVGPYGSGKSSFSVFLSQLLSNPKSPNTKVAQRILTDANQSIATPFITATSNSSGFFKILITGAPEPMSKRLVRGIAETANTYWLNRKGRKPALLNKLAKAAKQPQVTTSEVLALFKGLQAELLKTNCTGIVLVIDELGKFLEYEARHYGANDIYLLQAIAEHACKGSEVNLMVFALLHQSFEQYAKGLGESLKNEWSKVQGRFEEVPFIESAEQVLRVVSAALTQELS
;
A
#
# COMPACT_ATOMS: atom_id res chain seq x y z
N MET A 1 24.47 13.45 37.37
CA MET A 1 23.62 13.33 36.16
C MET A 1 22.35 12.61 36.56
N SER A 2 21.19 13.21 36.36
CA SER A 2 19.88 12.59 36.55
C SER A 2 19.57 11.59 35.43
N LEU A 3 18.75 10.57 35.73
CA LEU A 3 18.35 9.53 34.78
C LEU A 3 17.70 10.10 33.51
N GLU A 4 17.00 11.23 33.65
CA GLU A 4 16.35 11.98 32.56
C GLU A 4 17.35 12.45 31.47
N ASN A 5 18.62 12.66 31.83
CA ASN A 5 19.66 13.10 30.89
C ASN A 5 20.40 11.92 30.23
N LYS A 6 20.12 10.68 30.64
CA LYS A 6 20.75 9.46 30.11
C LYS A 6 19.80 8.61 29.25
N ILE A 7 18.52 8.96 29.19
CA ILE A 7 17.49 8.24 28.43
C ILE A 7 16.86 9.21 27.43
N ALA A 8 17.00 8.93 26.14
CA ALA A 8 16.35 9.68 25.08
C ALA A 8 15.41 8.77 24.30
N VAL A 9 14.26 9.31 23.89
CA VAL A 9 13.33 8.63 22.99
C VAL A 9 13.68 9.00 21.57
N ASN A 10 13.94 8.01 20.73
CA ASN A 10 14.13 8.23 19.32
C ASN A 10 12.79 8.70 18.70
N THR A 11 12.76 9.98 18.32
CA THR A 11 11.55 10.67 17.83
C THR A 11 11.03 10.13 16.49
N HIS A 12 11.80 9.29 15.80
CA HIS A 12 11.31 8.60 14.60
C HIS A 12 10.16 7.63 14.91
N TYR A 13 10.03 7.16 16.15
CA TYR A 13 8.96 6.24 16.59
C TYR A 13 7.71 6.95 17.12
N THR A 14 7.74 8.27 17.32
CA THR A 14 6.63 9.02 17.93
C THR A 14 5.80 9.83 16.93
N ARG A 15 6.29 10.00 15.69
CA ARG A 15 5.59 10.75 14.64
C ARG A 15 4.68 9.84 13.82
N SER A 16 3.43 10.28 13.59
CA SER A 16 2.53 9.62 12.64
C SER A 16 3.10 9.63 11.22
N ILE A 17 3.13 8.45 10.60
CA ILE A 17 3.54 8.27 9.21
C ILE A 17 2.41 8.71 8.27
N ASN A 18 2.73 9.60 7.34
CA ASN A 18 1.86 9.93 6.23
C ASN A 18 2.37 9.21 4.97
N LEU A 19 1.51 8.39 4.36
CA LEU A 19 1.90 7.52 3.25
C LEU A 19 2.50 8.29 2.06
N GLU A 20 1.87 9.38 1.64
CA GLU A 20 2.30 10.12 0.44
C GLU A 20 3.58 10.93 0.69
N ARG A 21 3.67 11.61 1.85
CA ARG A 21 4.83 12.44 2.21
C ARG A 21 6.06 11.60 2.56
N ASP A 22 5.87 10.53 3.31
CA ASP A 22 6.97 9.77 3.90
C ASP A 22 7.38 8.57 3.02
N ALA A 23 6.76 8.41 1.85
CA ALA A 23 6.98 7.31 0.91
C ALA A 23 8.47 7.00 0.67
N ASP A 24 9.31 8.02 0.47
CA ASP A 24 10.75 7.88 0.19
C ASP A 24 11.64 8.40 1.36
N SER A 25 11.09 8.52 2.57
CA SER A 25 11.83 8.99 3.75
C SER A 25 12.82 7.94 4.27
N SER A 26 14.12 8.16 4.07
CA SER A 26 15.17 7.25 4.58
C SER A 26 15.13 7.07 6.09
N ALA A 27 14.74 8.11 6.84
CA ALA A 27 14.62 8.05 8.29
C ALA A 27 13.50 7.09 8.74
N VAL A 28 12.34 7.14 8.07
CA VAL A 28 11.20 6.26 8.37
C VAL A 28 11.54 4.80 8.06
N ILE A 29 12.23 4.57 6.93
CA ILE A 29 12.61 3.22 6.50
C ILE A 29 13.66 2.62 7.44
N SER A 30 14.68 3.40 7.80
CA SER A 30 15.77 2.95 8.69
C SER A 30 15.29 2.65 10.10
N ALA A 31 14.22 3.33 10.55
CA ALA A 31 13.63 3.12 11.86
C ALA A 31 12.60 1.97 11.89
N TYR A 32 12.24 1.37 10.75
CA TYR A 32 11.20 0.34 10.73
C TYR A 32 11.65 -0.93 11.46
N ILE A 33 10.79 -1.43 12.36
CA ILE A 33 11.02 -2.67 13.12
C ILE A 33 10.02 -3.72 12.64
N PRO A 34 10.46 -4.78 11.93
CA PRO A 34 9.57 -5.86 11.53
C PRO A 34 9.02 -6.62 12.75
N THR A 35 7.73 -6.46 13.03
CA THR A 35 7.02 -7.26 14.04
C THR A 35 6.72 -8.66 13.52
N SER A 36 6.37 -9.59 14.43
CA SER A 36 5.96 -10.95 14.04
C SER A 36 4.78 -10.94 13.06
N ARG A 37 3.83 -10.03 13.23
CA ARG A 37 2.70 -9.85 12.31
C ARG A 37 3.15 -9.32 10.96
N ALA A 38 3.99 -8.28 10.93
CA ALA A 38 4.53 -7.76 9.69
C ALA A 38 5.28 -8.85 8.90
N LEU A 39 6.13 -9.63 9.57
CA LEU A 39 6.85 -10.75 8.96
C LEU A 39 5.89 -11.80 8.37
N ARG A 40 4.87 -12.22 9.12
CA ARG A 40 3.85 -13.15 8.60
C ARG A 40 3.12 -12.59 7.38
N THR A 41 2.78 -11.31 7.39
CA THR A 41 2.14 -10.66 6.24
C THR A 41 3.10 -10.58 5.05
N PHE A 42 4.37 -10.21 5.24
CA PHE A 42 5.37 -10.22 4.17
C PHE A 42 5.55 -11.61 3.55
N ALA A 43 5.57 -12.67 4.36
CA ALA A 43 5.65 -14.04 3.86
C ALA A 43 4.46 -14.36 2.93
N ARG A 44 3.21 -14.14 3.40
CA ARG A 44 2.00 -14.36 2.60
C ARG A 44 1.96 -13.51 1.33
N VAL A 45 2.38 -12.25 1.44
CA VAL A 45 2.47 -11.35 0.29
C VAL A 45 3.44 -11.91 -0.75
N SER A 46 4.59 -12.40 -0.33
CA SER A 46 5.62 -12.91 -1.22
C SER A 46 5.24 -14.17 -2.00
N GLU A 47 4.34 -14.99 -1.45
CA GLU A 47 3.78 -16.16 -2.12
C GLU A 47 2.97 -15.78 -3.37
N THR A 48 2.54 -14.52 -3.50
CA THR A 48 1.66 -14.04 -4.59
C THR A 48 2.40 -13.36 -5.75
N PHE A 49 3.73 -13.33 -5.74
CA PHE A 49 4.54 -12.63 -6.75
C PHE A 49 4.53 -13.27 -8.14
N HIS A 50 4.16 -14.54 -8.25
CA HIS A 50 4.04 -15.26 -9.53
C HIS A 50 2.89 -14.71 -10.40
N ALA A 51 2.85 -15.00 -11.71
CA ALA A 51 1.88 -14.40 -12.64
C ALA A 51 0.48 -15.07 -12.68
N ASN A 52 0.31 -16.24 -12.05
CA ASN A 52 -0.95 -16.99 -12.05
C ASN A 52 -2.02 -16.36 -11.14
N GLN A 53 -3.20 -16.95 -11.07
CA GLN A 53 -4.25 -16.47 -10.18
C GLN A 53 -3.84 -16.60 -8.70
N ALA A 54 -3.93 -15.51 -7.93
CA ALA A 54 -3.59 -15.48 -6.50
C ALA A 54 -4.28 -14.32 -5.78
N PRO A 55 -4.55 -14.40 -4.46
CA PRO A 55 -5.19 -13.31 -3.71
C PRO A 55 -4.20 -12.16 -3.47
N ARG A 56 -4.30 -11.10 -4.29
CA ARG A 56 -3.42 -9.91 -4.25
C ARG A 56 -4.08 -8.65 -3.72
N ALA A 57 -5.23 -8.80 -3.07
CA ALA A 57 -5.93 -7.71 -2.40
C ALA A 57 -5.91 -8.00 -0.90
N TRP A 58 -5.37 -7.08 -0.11
CA TRP A 58 -5.20 -7.20 1.34
C TRP A 58 -5.89 -6.06 2.05
N SER A 59 -6.63 -6.36 3.12
CA SER A 59 -7.17 -5.35 4.03
C SER A 59 -6.38 -5.38 5.35
N LEU A 60 -5.70 -4.29 5.66
CA LEU A 60 -4.99 -4.13 6.94
C LEU A 60 -5.93 -3.40 7.91
N VAL A 61 -6.40 -4.09 8.95
CA VAL A 61 -7.44 -3.58 9.85
C VAL A 61 -6.89 -3.39 11.26
N GLY A 62 -6.88 -2.16 11.78
CA GLY A 62 -6.47 -1.91 13.16
C GLY A 62 -6.53 -0.43 13.52
N PRO A 63 -6.48 -0.06 14.82
CA PRO A 63 -6.61 1.32 15.28
C PRO A 63 -5.46 2.22 14.79
N TYR A 64 -5.59 3.53 15.03
CA TYR A 64 -4.48 4.47 14.83
C TYR A 64 -3.26 4.04 15.66
N GLY A 65 -2.06 4.28 15.11
CA GLY A 65 -0.80 3.88 15.75
C GLY A 65 -0.47 2.40 15.66
N SER A 66 -1.29 1.57 15.02
CA SER A 66 -1.04 0.12 14.92
C SER A 66 0.03 -0.28 13.90
N GLY A 67 0.65 0.69 13.21
CA GLY A 67 1.76 0.43 12.27
C GLY A 67 1.39 0.14 10.82
N LYS A 68 0.11 0.20 10.43
CA LYS A 68 -0.37 -0.08 9.05
C LYS A 68 0.33 0.79 7.98
N SER A 69 0.38 2.11 8.19
CA SER A 69 1.00 3.03 7.24
C SER A 69 2.52 2.83 7.19
N SER A 70 3.18 2.61 8.34
CA SER A 70 4.61 2.26 8.40
C SER A 70 4.92 0.96 7.66
N PHE A 71 4.11 -0.08 7.86
CA PHE A 71 4.20 -1.35 7.13
C PHE A 71 4.10 -1.13 5.63
N SER A 72 3.16 -0.29 5.19
CA SER A 72 2.92 -0.05 3.75
C SER A 72 4.02 0.78 3.09
N VAL A 73 4.56 1.78 3.80
CA VAL A 73 5.75 2.52 3.35
C VAL A 73 6.94 1.55 3.21
N PHE A 74 7.21 0.74 4.23
CA PHE A 74 8.31 -0.22 4.21
C PHE A 74 8.14 -1.26 3.08
N LEU A 75 6.94 -1.83 2.93
CA LEU A 75 6.61 -2.74 1.83
C LEU A 75 6.86 -2.12 0.45
N SER A 76 6.43 -0.86 0.26
CA SER A 76 6.63 -0.16 -1.00
C SER A 76 8.12 -0.02 -1.35
N GLN A 77 9.00 0.09 -0.33
CA GLN A 77 10.44 0.20 -0.51
C GLN A 77 11.11 -1.14 -0.76
N LEU A 78 10.65 -2.22 -0.12
CA LEU A 78 11.06 -3.59 -0.45
C LEU A 78 10.80 -3.94 -1.92
N LEU A 79 9.69 -3.44 -2.47
CA LEU A 79 9.28 -3.65 -3.86
C LEU A 79 9.81 -2.60 -4.84
N SER A 80 10.54 -1.58 -4.38
CA SER A 80 11.10 -0.52 -5.23
C SER A 80 12.35 -1.00 -5.99
N ASN A 81 12.92 -0.12 -6.82
CA ASN A 81 14.13 -0.44 -7.59
C ASN A 81 15.27 -0.91 -6.67
N PRO A 82 15.84 -2.11 -6.87
CA PRO A 82 16.86 -2.69 -5.98
C PRO A 82 18.16 -1.87 -5.90
N LYS A 83 18.39 -0.95 -6.85
CA LYS A 83 19.54 -0.05 -6.84
C LYS A 83 19.34 1.16 -5.93
N SER A 84 18.10 1.46 -5.54
CA SER A 84 17.77 2.59 -4.66
C SER A 84 18.40 2.41 -3.26
N PRO A 85 18.98 3.46 -2.65
CA PRO A 85 19.51 3.40 -1.29
C PRO A 85 18.46 2.90 -0.28
N ASN A 86 17.25 3.41 -0.38
CA ASN A 86 16.13 3.07 0.49
C ASN A 86 15.73 1.59 0.38
N THR A 87 15.71 1.03 -0.83
CA THR A 87 15.42 -0.39 -1.05
C THR A 87 16.50 -1.28 -0.46
N LYS A 88 17.77 -0.91 -0.59
CA LYS A 88 18.89 -1.66 0.03
C LYS A 88 18.77 -1.69 1.56
N VAL A 89 18.41 -0.56 2.18
CA VAL A 89 18.16 -0.48 3.63
C VAL A 89 16.98 -1.36 4.01
N ALA A 90 15.84 -1.27 3.31
CA ALA A 90 14.67 -2.09 3.60
C ALA A 90 14.96 -3.60 3.44
N GLN A 91 15.66 -4.00 2.37
CA GLN A 91 16.06 -5.38 2.14
C GLN A 91 17.01 -5.88 3.24
N ARG A 92 17.97 -5.06 3.69
CA ARG A 92 18.85 -5.40 4.81
C ARG A 92 18.06 -5.61 6.10
N ILE A 93 17.19 -4.67 6.46
CA ILE A 93 16.35 -4.78 7.67
C ILE A 93 15.52 -6.06 7.65
N LEU A 94 14.89 -6.38 6.52
CA LEU A 94 14.10 -7.60 6.39
C LEU A 94 14.99 -8.86 6.41
N THR A 95 16.18 -8.81 5.83
CA THR A 95 17.14 -9.91 5.82
C THR A 95 17.64 -10.23 7.24
N ASP A 96 18.02 -9.20 7.99
CA ASP A 96 18.48 -9.31 9.37
C ASP A 96 17.36 -9.86 10.28
N ALA A 97 16.10 -9.49 10.00
CA ALA A 97 14.95 -10.01 10.73
C ALA A 97 14.57 -11.45 10.34
N ASN A 98 14.56 -11.76 9.03
CA ASN A 98 14.26 -13.08 8.50
C ASN A 98 14.70 -13.24 7.03
N GLN A 99 15.83 -13.92 6.82
CA GLN A 99 16.39 -14.19 5.49
C GLN A 99 15.44 -14.94 4.54
N SER A 100 14.67 -15.92 5.03
CA SER A 100 13.81 -16.72 4.14
C SER A 100 12.64 -15.90 3.58
N ILE A 101 12.14 -14.93 4.35
CA ILE A 101 11.12 -13.97 3.91
C ILE A 101 11.73 -12.90 3.01
N ALA A 102 12.96 -12.45 3.26
CA ALA A 102 13.61 -11.42 2.45
C ALA A 102 13.91 -11.89 1.01
N THR A 103 14.35 -13.15 0.85
CA THR A 103 14.78 -13.71 -0.44
C THR A 103 13.73 -13.55 -1.56
N PRO A 104 12.44 -13.90 -1.37
CA PRO A 104 11.40 -13.64 -2.37
C PRO A 104 11.29 -12.18 -2.84
N PHE A 105 11.41 -11.19 -1.95
CA PHE A 105 11.33 -9.77 -2.32
C PHE A 105 12.54 -9.32 -3.15
N ILE A 106 13.73 -9.80 -2.77
CA ILE A 106 14.97 -9.55 -3.51
C ILE A 106 14.87 -10.16 -4.91
N THR A 107 14.40 -11.40 -5.02
CA THR A 107 14.21 -12.09 -6.30
C THR A 107 13.17 -11.38 -7.18
N ALA A 108 12.01 -11.00 -6.63
CA ALA A 108 10.93 -10.35 -7.37
C ALA A 108 11.29 -8.95 -7.94
N THR A 109 12.29 -8.29 -7.34
CA THR A 109 12.81 -7.00 -7.81
C THR A 109 14.15 -7.12 -8.54
N SER A 110 14.74 -8.31 -8.59
CA SER A 110 16.05 -8.53 -9.19
C SER A 110 16.07 -8.15 -10.67
N ASN A 111 17.12 -7.42 -11.07
CA ASN A 111 17.31 -6.92 -12.43
C ASN A 111 16.11 -6.14 -13.01
N SER A 112 15.22 -5.59 -12.17
CA SER A 112 14.03 -4.85 -12.60
C SER A 112 14.08 -3.37 -12.21
N SER A 113 13.07 -2.61 -12.66
CA SER A 113 12.81 -1.24 -12.20
C SER A 113 12.03 -1.19 -10.88
N GLY A 114 11.79 -2.35 -10.25
CA GLY A 114 10.87 -2.50 -9.12
C GLY A 114 9.39 -2.42 -9.54
N PHE A 115 8.55 -2.16 -8.55
CA PHE A 115 7.11 -1.98 -8.68
C PHE A 115 6.78 -0.51 -8.85
N PHE A 116 5.72 -0.24 -9.62
CA PHE A 116 5.12 1.07 -9.75
C PHE A 116 4.23 1.35 -8.52
N LYS A 117 4.59 2.37 -7.72
CA LYS A 117 3.96 2.68 -6.43
C LYS A 117 2.84 3.70 -6.57
N ILE A 118 1.59 3.30 -6.43
CA ILE A 118 0.45 4.21 -6.33
C ILE A 118 0.06 4.30 -4.86
N LEU A 119 0.35 5.44 -4.25
CA LEU A 119 0.06 5.71 -2.84
C LEU A 119 -1.00 6.80 -2.77
N ILE A 120 -2.16 6.50 -2.20
CA ILE A 120 -3.24 7.47 -2.03
C ILE A 120 -3.78 7.41 -0.60
N THR A 121 -4.19 8.57 -0.07
CA THR A 121 -4.92 8.67 1.19
C THR A 121 -6.40 8.99 0.95
N GLY A 122 -7.25 8.42 1.80
CA GLY A 122 -8.69 8.63 1.85
C GLY A 122 -9.07 10.09 2.04
N ALA A 123 -10.10 10.51 1.32
CA ALA A 123 -10.67 11.85 1.38
C ALA A 123 -12.19 11.77 1.21
N PRO A 124 -12.96 12.78 1.68
CA PRO A 124 -14.41 12.84 1.46
C PRO A 124 -14.73 13.23 0.01
N GLU A 125 -14.32 12.42 -0.95
CA GLU A 125 -14.60 12.53 -2.38
C GLU A 125 -14.74 11.12 -3.02
N PRO A 126 -15.22 10.99 -4.27
CA PRO A 126 -15.28 9.69 -4.94
C PRO A 126 -13.91 9.02 -5.06
N MET A 127 -13.83 7.73 -4.72
CA MET A 127 -12.58 6.95 -4.75
C MET A 127 -12.02 6.86 -6.17
N SER A 128 -12.88 6.58 -7.15
CA SER A 128 -12.53 6.54 -8.58
C SER A 128 -11.73 7.77 -9.02
N LYS A 129 -12.17 8.96 -8.62
CA LYS A 129 -11.53 10.25 -8.93
C LYS A 129 -10.16 10.38 -8.25
N ARG A 130 -10.07 10.11 -6.95
CA ARG A 130 -8.80 10.21 -6.20
C ARG A 130 -7.77 9.20 -6.74
N LEU A 131 -8.21 7.99 -7.04
CA LEU A 131 -7.38 6.93 -7.59
C LEU A 131 -6.79 7.31 -8.95
N VAL A 132 -7.61 7.78 -9.89
CA VAL A 132 -7.12 8.18 -11.22
C VAL A 132 -6.16 9.37 -11.14
N ARG A 133 -6.41 10.32 -10.24
CA ARG A 133 -5.46 11.41 -9.94
C ARG A 133 -4.12 10.86 -9.44
N GLY A 134 -4.13 9.96 -8.45
CA GLY A 134 -2.92 9.33 -7.94
C GLY A 134 -2.16 8.54 -9.01
N ILE A 135 -2.87 7.81 -9.87
CA ILE A 135 -2.25 7.12 -11.02
C ILE A 135 -1.62 8.13 -11.99
N ALA A 136 -2.32 9.20 -12.34
CA ALA A 136 -1.85 10.21 -13.29
C ALA A 136 -0.61 10.95 -12.76
N GLU A 137 -0.62 11.36 -11.49
CA GLU A 137 0.50 12.01 -10.81
C GLU A 137 1.73 11.10 -10.77
N THR A 138 1.55 9.85 -10.33
CA THR A 138 2.61 8.85 -10.26
C THR A 138 3.17 8.54 -11.65
N ALA A 139 2.31 8.34 -12.64
CA ALA A 139 2.71 8.02 -14.01
C ALA A 139 3.50 9.18 -14.62
N ASN A 140 3.03 10.42 -14.44
CA ASN A 140 3.75 11.57 -14.94
C ASN A 140 5.18 11.64 -14.38
N THR A 141 5.35 11.48 -13.06
CA THR A 141 6.68 11.46 -12.41
C THR A 141 7.55 10.29 -12.90
N TYR A 142 6.96 9.09 -13.01
CA TYR A 142 7.68 7.89 -13.44
C TYR A 142 8.26 8.00 -14.85
N TRP A 143 7.49 8.51 -15.81
CA TRP A 143 7.94 8.68 -17.19
C TRP A 143 8.71 9.98 -17.44
N LEU A 144 8.56 11.01 -16.59
CA LEU A 144 9.37 12.23 -16.69
C LEU A 144 10.86 11.96 -16.44
N ASN A 145 11.16 11.03 -15.53
CA ASN A 145 12.53 10.63 -15.20
C ASN A 145 13.15 9.60 -16.16
N ARG A 146 12.42 9.20 -17.22
CA ARG A 146 12.87 8.20 -18.20
C ARG A 146 13.17 8.85 -19.55
N LYS A 147 14.24 8.39 -20.19
CA LYS A 147 14.58 8.78 -21.57
C LYS A 147 13.61 8.10 -22.56
N GLY A 148 13.29 8.79 -23.65
CA GLY A 148 12.49 8.24 -24.75
C GLY A 148 11.11 8.88 -24.91
N ARG A 149 10.31 8.33 -25.84
CA ARG A 149 8.97 8.83 -26.13
C ARG A 149 8.02 8.50 -24.98
N LYS A 150 7.32 9.53 -24.49
CA LYS A 150 6.29 9.36 -23.45
C LYS A 150 5.09 8.57 -24.01
N PRO A 151 4.52 7.63 -23.24
CA PRO A 151 3.34 6.87 -23.68
C PRO A 151 2.12 7.77 -23.92
N ALA A 152 1.32 7.45 -24.93
CA ALA A 152 0.04 8.13 -25.17
C ALA A 152 -0.95 7.95 -24.00
N LEU A 153 -0.75 6.92 -23.17
CA LEU A 153 -1.52 6.69 -21.94
C LEU A 153 -1.49 7.87 -20.99
N LEU A 154 -0.39 8.62 -20.89
CA LEU A 154 -0.27 9.76 -19.98
C LEU A 154 -1.34 10.83 -20.26
N ASN A 155 -1.64 11.07 -21.54
CA ASN A 155 -2.69 12.01 -21.93
C ASN A 155 -4.08 11.50 -21.56
N LYS A 156 -4.32 10.19 -21.67
CA LYS A 156 -5.59 9.56 -21.25
C LYS A 156 -5.78 9.68 -19.74
N LEU A 157 -4.75 9.36 -18.96
CA LEU A 157 -4.74 9.52 -17.50
C LEU A 157 -4.97 10.98 -17.08
N ALA A 158 -4.27 11.93 -17.69
CA ALA A 158 -4.43 13.35 -17.40
C ALA A 158 -5.85 13.86 -17.73
N LYS A 159 -6.47 13.35 -18.80
CA LYS A 159 -7.86 13.67 -19.14
C LYS A 159 -8.83 13.09 -18.12
N ALA A 160 -8.69 11.82 -17.78
CA ALA A 160 -9.56 11.15 -16.80
C ALA A 160 -9.44 11.75 -15.40
N ALA A 161 -8.23 12.16 -14.96
CA ALA A 161 -8.00 12.79 -13.66
C ALA A 161 -8.71 14.16 -13.49
N LYS A 162 -9.08 14.80 -14.60
CA LYS A 162 -9.82 16.06 -14.65
C LYS A 162 -11.34 15.87 -14.76
N GLN A 163 -11.80 14.66 -15.06
CA GLN A 163 -13.24 14.39 -15.13
C GLN A 163 -13.86 14.41 -13.73
N PRO A 164 -15.11 14.87 -13.60
CA PRO A 164 -15.80 14.88 -12.31
C PRO A 164 -16.16 13.48 -11.82
N GLN A 165 -16.35 12.53 -12.76
CA GLN A 165 -16.72 11.15 -12.50
C GLN A 165 -15.95 10.26 -13.48
N VAL A 166 -15.43 9.13 -12.99
CA VAL A 166 -14.75 8.13 -13.80
C VAL A 166 -15.39 6.77 -13.53
N THR A 167 -15.81 6.08 -14.59
CA THR A 167 -16.51 4.80 -14.45
C THR A 167 -15.55 3.67 -14.07
N THR A 168 -16.06 2.62 -13.42
CA THR A 168 -15.26 1.42 -13.09
C THR A 168 -14.58 0.80 -14.30
N SER A 169 -15.29 0.70 -15.42
CA SER A 169 -14.74 0.18 -16.69
C SER A 169 -13.59 1.02 -17.22
N GLU A 170 -13.68 2.35 -17.11
CA GLU A 170 -12.61 3.26 -17.50
C GLU A 170 -11.39 3.12 -16.59
N VAL A 171 -11.58 3.04 -15.27
CA VAL A 171 -10.47 2.79 -14.32
C VAL A 171 -9.75 1.47 -14.62
N LEU A 172 -10.49 0.39 -14.86
CA LEU A 172 -9.90 -0.90 -15.26
C LEU A 172 -9.15 -0.83 -16.59
N ALA A 173 -9.69 -0.10 -17.58
CA ALA A 173 -9.01 0.12 -18.84
C ALA A 173 -7.69 0.90 -18.67
N LEU A 174 -7.68 1.88 -17.76
CA LEU A 174 -6.47 2.63 -17.39
C LEU A 174 -5.43 1.73 -16.71
N PHE A 175 -5.82 0.84 -15.79
CA PHE A 175 -4.91 -0.15 -15.20
C PHE A 175 -4.31 -1.09 -16.24
N LYS A 176 -5.13 -1.64 -17.14
CA LYS A 176 -4.65 -2.51 -18.22
C LYS A 176 -3.66 -1.78 -19.14
N GLY A 177 -4.00 -0.55 -19.52
CA GLY A 177 -3.09 0.30 -20.31
C GLY A 177 -1.78 0.58 -19.57
N LEU A 178 -1.87 0.87 -18.27
CA LEU A 178 -0.71 1.12 -17.42
C LEU A 178 0.20 -0.11 -17.33
N GLN A 179 -0.35 -1.29 -17.07
CA GLN A 179 0.42 -2.55 -17.05
C GLN A 179 1.13 -2.80 -18.39
N ALA A 180 0.46 -2.56 -19.52
CA ALA A 180 1.05 -2.73 -20.84
C ALA A 180 2.22 -1.77 -21.10
N GLU A 181 2.15 -0.51 -20.65
CA GLU A 181 3.27 0.43 -20.76
C GLU A 181 4.39 0.12 -19.75
N LEU A 182 4.06 -0.32 -18.54
CA LEU A 182 5.03 -0.71 -17.51
C LEU A 182 5.83 -1.96 -17.90
N LEU A 183 5.22 -2.91 -18.59
CA LEU A 183 5.92 -4.11 -19.08
C LEU A 183 7.13 -3.74 -19.94
N LYS A 184 6.99 -2.72 -20.79
CA LYS A 184 8.07 -2.20 -21.67
C LYS A 184 9.21 -1.53 -20.89
N THR A 185 9.01 -1.26 -19.61
CA THR A 185 9.94 -0.52 -18.76
C THR A 185 10.71 -1.41 -17.79
N ASN A 186 10.58 -2.74 -17.92
CA ASN A 186 11.13 -3.73 -17.00
C ASN A 186 10.63 -3.54 -15.56
N CYS A 187 9.36 -3.12 -15.43
CA CYS A 187 8.64 -3.01 -14.16
C CYS A 187 7.94 -4.34 -13.89
N THR A 188 8.05 -4.89 -12.69
CA THR A 188 7.56 -6.25 -12.37
C THR A 188 6.21 -6.27 -11.65
N GLY A 189 5.67 -5.10 -11.32
CA GLY A 189 4.31 -5.00 -10.77
C GLY A 189 3.89 -3.58 -10.44
N ILE A 190 2.70 -3.47 -9.87
CA ILE A 190 2.08 -2.26 -9.34
C ILE A 190 1.71 -2.54 -7.90
N VAL A 191 2.12 -1.66 -6.98
CA VAL A 191 1.64 -1.66 -5.59
C VAL A 191 0.72 -0.46 -5.40
N LEU A 192 -0.56 -0.73 -5.21
CA LEU A 192 -1.58 0.24 -4.85
C LEU A 192 -1.81 0.18 -3.35
N VAL A 193 -1.53 1.26 -2.65
CA VAL A 193 -1.86 1.42 -1.22
C VAL A 193 -2.87 2.53 -1.08
N ILE A 194 -4.00 2.20 -0.44
CA ILE A 194 -5.07 3.13 -0.10
C ILE A 194 -5.07 3.27 1.41
N ASP A 195 -4.46 4.35 1.91
CA ASP A 195 -4.55 4.70 3.32
C ASP A 195 -5.93 5.31 3.65
N GLU A 196 -6.41 5.10 4.87
CA GLU A 196 -7.72 5.59 5.33
C GLU A 196 -8.89 5.29 4.36
N LEU A 197 -8.95 4.06 3.82
CA LEU A 197 -10.03 3.64 2.89
C LEU A 197 -11.43 3.92 3.44
N GLY A 198 -11.59 3.87 4.78
CA GLY A 198 -12.83 4.18 5.48
C GLY A 198 -13.45 5.53 5.10
N LYS A 199 -12.64 6.54 4.76
CA LYS A 199 -13.16 7.85 4.30
C LYS A 199 -13.92 7.77 2.98
N PHE A 200 -13.47 6.91 2.06
CA PHE A 200 -14.18 6.67 0.80
C PHE A 200 -15.47 5.88 1.05
N LEU A 201 -15.42 4.88 1.93
CA LEU A 201 -16.61 4.11 2.32
C LEU A 201 -17.66 5.00 2.99
N GLU A 202 -17.25 5.88 3.92
CA GLU A 202 -18.14 6.86 4.55
C GLU A 202 -18.73 7.86 3.55
N TYR A 203 -17.92 8.28 2.56
CA TYR A 203 -18.40 9.14 1.48
C TYR A 203 -19.46 8.41 0.65
N GLU A 204 -19.19 7.19 0.20
CA GLU A 204 -20.14 6.37 -0.57
C GLU A 204 -21.44 6.11 0.20
N ALA A 205 -21.35 5.76 1.48
CA ALA A 205 -22.50 5.54 2.35
C ALA A 205 -23.44 6.76 2.46
N ARG A 206 -22.91 7.98 2.28
CA ARG A 206 -23.68 9.24 2.35
C ARG A 206 -24.20 9.71 1.00
N HIS A 207 -23.76 9.13 -0.11
CA HIS A 207 -24.10 9.59 -1.47
C HIS A 207 -24.74 8.46 -2.28
N TYR A 208 -26.07 8.46 -2.35
CA TYR A 208 -26.82 7.53 -3.19
C TYR A 208 -26.37 7.61 -4.66
N GLY A 209 -26.01 6.46 -5.25
CA GLY A 209 -25.55 6.34 -6.64
C GLY A 209 -24.03 6.33 -6.82
N ALA A 210 -23.24 6.48 -5.76
CA ALA A 210 -21.82 6.15 -5.81
C ALA A 210 -21.65 4.63 -6.03
N ASN A 211 -20.80 4.26 -6.99
CA ASN A 211 -20.49 2.88 -7.38
C ASN A 211 -19.03 2.51 -7.03
N ASP A 212 -18.47 3.15 -6.00
CA ASP A 212 -17.05 3.00 -5.64
C ASP A 212 -16.78 1.65 -4.96
N ILE A 213 -17.76 1.05 -4.27
CA ILE A 213 -17.68 -0.30 -3.73
C ILE A 213 -17.50 -1.33 -4.84
N TYR A 214 -18.23 -1.14 -5.95
CA TYR A 214 -18.08 -1.98 -7.14
C TYR A 214 -16.70 -1.78 -7.79
N LEU A 215 -16.14 -0.58 -7.73
CA LEU A 215 -14.76 -0.34 -8.17
C LEU A 215 -13.75 -1.10 -7.31
N LEU A 216 -13.90 -1.15 -5.98
CA LEU A 216 -13.03 -1.96 -5.11
C LEU A 216 -13.08 -3.43 -5.47
N GLN A 217 -14.28 -3.99 -5.68
CA GLN A 217 -14.44 -5.37 -6.13
C GLN A 217 -13.74 -5.61 -7.46
N ALA A 218 -13.99 -4.75 -8.44
CA ALA A 218 -13.43 -4.85 -9.78
C ALA A 218 -11.88 -4.80 -9.77
N ILE A 219 -11.30 -3.93 -8.93
CA ILE A 219 -9.85 -3.84 -8.73
C ILE A 219 -9.30 -5.11 -8.08
N ALA A 220 -9.95 -5.63 -7.04
CA ALA A 220 -9.53 -6.86 -6.35
C ALA A 220 -9.59 -8.08 -7.29
N GLU A 221 -10.65 -8.21 -8.09
CA GLU A 221 -10.78 -9.26 -9.10
C GLU A 221 -9.74 -9.13 -10.22
N HIS A 222 -9.44 -7.91 -10.66
CA HIS A 222 -8.39 -7.65 -11.63
C HIS A 222 -6.99 -8.02 -11.09
N ALA A 223 -6.71 -7.68 -9.83
CA ALA A 223 -5.49 -8.09 -9.14
C ALA A 223 -5.38 -9.62 -8.98
N CYS A 224 -6.51 -10.29 -8.72
CA CYS A 224 -6.57 -11.73 -8.51
C CYS A 224 -6.18 -12.54 -9.76
N LYS A 225 -6.62 -12.10 -10.95
CA LYS A 225 -6.38 -12.78 -12.23
C LYS A 225 -4.90 -13.03 -12.55
N GLY A 226 -4.01 -12.16 -12.07
CA GLY A 226 -2.58 -12.22 -12.33
C GLY A 226 -2.17 -11.58 -13.65
N SER A 227 -0.89 -11.20 -13.73
CA SER A 227 -0.27 -10.55 -14.89
C SER A 227 1.26 -10.60 -14.76
N GLU A 228 1.98 -10.50 -15.88
CA GLU A 228 3.43 -10.23 -15.89
C GLU A 228 3.79 -8.95 -15.10
N VAL A 229 2.89 -7.97 -15.07
CA VAL A 229 2.99 -6.78 -14.20
C VAL A 229 1.86 -6.87 -13.18
N ASN A 230 2.03 -7.69 -12.16
CA ASN A 230 1.01 -7.97 -11.16
C ASN A 230 0.52 -6.70 -10.45
N LEU A 231 -0.79 -6.61 -10.19
CA LEU A 231 -1.38 -5.57 -9.33
C LEU A 231 -1.54 -6.12 -7.91
N MET A 232 -0.99 -5.39 -6.95
CA MET A 232 -1.03 -5.66 -5.51
C MET A 232 -1.77 -4.52 -4.82
N VAL A 233 -2.83 -4.83 -4.06
CA VAL A 233 -3.75 -3.83 -3.51
C VAL A 233 -3.78 -3.93 -2.00
N PHE A 234 -3.45 -2.84 -1.31
CA PHE A 234 -3.49 -2.74 0.16
C PHE A 234 -4.48 -1.67 0.57
N ALA A 235 -5.56 -2.09 1.22
CA ALA A 235 -6.58 -1.24 1.80
C ALA A 235 -6.35 -1.12 3.31
N LEU A 236 -6.02 0.08 3.80
CA LEU A 236 -5.79 0.31 5.24
C LEU A 236 -7.05 0.89 5.88
N LEU A 237 -7.49 0.24 6.95
CA LEU A 237 -8.75 0.53 7.62
C LEU A 237 -8.58 0.57 9.14
N HIS A 238 -9.37 1.40 9.81
CA HIS A 238 -9.46 1.41 11.28
C HIS A 238 -10.32 0.29 11.85
N GLN A 239 -11.35 -0.10 11.10
CA GLN A 239 -12.35 -1.09 11.45
C GLN A 239 -12.67 -1.91 10.19
N SER A 240 -13.26 -3.09 10.31
CA SER A 240 -13.63 -3.89 9.14
C SER A 240 -14.69 -3.20 8.27
N PHE A 241 -14.84 -3.63 7.01
CA PHE A 241 -15.86 -3.11 6.09
C PHE A 241 -17.27 -3.18 6.69
N GLU A 242 -17.60 -4.27 7.38
CA GLU A 242 -18.88 -4.46 8.09
C GLU A 242 -19.21 -3.32 9.06
N GLN A 243 -18.20 -2.76 9.75
CA GLN A 243 -18.42 -1.69 10.72
C GLN A 243 -18.84 -0.39 10.03
N TYR A 244 -18.26 -0.08 8.88
CA TYR A 244 -18.68 1.06 8.06
C TYR A 244 -20.05 0.85 7.43
N ALA A 245 -20.45 -0.41 7.20
CA ALA A 245 -21.75 -0.76 6.64
C ALA A 245 -22.90 -0.77 7.66
N LYS A 246 -22.64 -0.62 8.97
CA LYS A 246 -23.67 -0.81 10.04
C LYS A 246 -24.96 0.00 9.85
N GLY A 247 -24.86 1.22 9.31
CA GLY A 247 -26.00 2.10 9.05
C GLY A 247 -26.71 1.89 7.71
N LEU A 248 -26.23 0.97 6.87
CA LEU A 248 -26.75 0.74 5.52
C LEU A 248 -27.91 -0.27 5.52
N GLY A 249 -28.76 -0.20 4.49
CA GLY A 249 -29.79 -1.20 4.23
C GLY A 249 -29.18 -2.58 3.94
N GLU A 250 -29.95 -3.65 4.17
CA GLU A 250 -29.48 -5.04 4.10
C GLU A 250 -28.87 -5.40 2.73
N SER A 251 -29.46 -4.95 1.63
CA SER A 251 -28.92 -5.17 0.29
C SER A 251 -27.51 -4.59 0.13
N LEU A 252 -27.27 -3.36 0.58
CA LEU A 252 -25.96 -2.71 0.47
C LEU A 252 -24.93 -3.32 1.43
N LYS A 253 -25.35 -3.73 2.62
CA LYS A 253 -24.52 -4.53 3.55
C LYS A 253 -24.03 -5.82 2.90
N ASN A 254 -24.91 -6.53 2.21
CA ASN A 254 -24.55 -7.77 1.51
C ASN A 254 -23.56 -7.51 0.37
N GLU A 255 -23.70 -6.42 -0.39
CA GLU A 255 -22.71 -6.04 -1.40
C GLU A 255 -21.34 -5.76 -0.78
N TRP A 256 -21.28 -5.03 0.33
CA TRP A 256 -20.01 -4.71 1.00
C TRP A 256 -19.34 -5.96 1.58
N SER A 257 -20.12 -6.89 2.14
CA SER A 257 -19.61 -8.19 2.60
C SER A 257 -19.00 -9.02 1.47
N LYS A 258 -19.63 -9.03 0.27
CA LYS A 258 -19.06 -9.68 -0.92
C LYS A 258 -17.71 -9.09 -1.30
N VAL A 259 -17.58 -7.76 -1.25
CA VAL A 259 -16.31 -7.08 -1.55
C VAL A 259 -15.24 -7.43 -0.50
N GLN A 260 -15.57 -7.40 0.78
CA GLN A 260 -14.64 -7.80 1.85
C GLN A 260 -14.11 -9.22 1.65
N GLY A 261 -14.97 -10.16 1.21
CA GLY A 261 -14.57 -11.54 0.89
C GLY A 261 -13.57 -11.68 -0.28
N ARG A 262 -13.24 -10.60 -1.00
CA ARG A 262 -12.17 -10.55 -2.01
C ARG A 262 -10.83 -10.04 -1.48
N PHE A 263 -10.80 -9.57 -0.23
CA PHE A 263 -9.60 -9.10 0.42
C PHE A 263 -9.15 -10.10 1.48
N GLU A 264 -7.86 -10.39 1.49
CA GLU A 264 -7.21 -11.11 2.57
C GLU A 264 -7.10 -10.18 3.79
N GLU A 265 -7.93 -10.45 4.78
CA GLU A 265 -7.95 -9.63 6.00
C GLU A 265 -6.77 -9.93 6.91
N VAL A 266 -6.06 -8.88 7.29
CA VAL A 266 -4.95 -8.92 8.22
C VAL A 266 -5.28 -7.98 9.38
N PRO A 267 -5.69 -8.52 10.54
CA PRO A 267 -5.90 -7.69 11.74
C PRO A 267 -4.54 -7.17 12.20
N PHE A 268 -4.26 -5.88 12.05
CA PHE A 268 -3.01 -5.23 12.39
C PHE A 268 -3.03 -4.76 13.85
N ILE A 269 -3.07 -5.74 14.77
CA ILE A 269 -3.01 -5.55 16.22
C ILE A 269 -1.86 -6.41 16.74
N GLU A 270 -0.87 -5.78 17.35
CA GLU A 270 0.31 -6.45 17.90
C GLU A 270 0.05 -7.01 19.29
N SER A 271 0.76 -8.08 19.66
CA SER A 271 0.75 -8.56 21.04
C SER A 271 1.46 -7.56 21.96
N ALA A 272 1.13 -7.58 23.26
CA ALA A 272 1.80 -6.72 24.24
C ALA A 272 3.32 -6.90 24.23
N GLU A 273 3.81 -8.13 24.04
CA GLU A 273 5.24 -8.43 23.92
C GLU A 273 5.88 -7.71 22.72
N GLN A 274 5.23 -7.71 21.55
CA GLN A 274 5.74 -7.01 20.36
C GLN A 274 5.74 -5.49 20.58
N VAL A 275 4.71 -4.96 21.22
CA VAL A 275 4.65 -3.54 21.58
C VAL A 275 5.82 -3.18 22.51
N LEU A 276 6.09 -3.99 23.52
CA LEU A 276 7.23 -3.78 24.42
C LEU A 276 8.58 -3.81 23.69
N ARG A 277 8.75 -4.70 22.70
CA ARG A 277 9.98 -4.74 21.88
C ARG A 277 10.16 -3.46 21.07
N VAL A 278 9.09 -2.95 20.45
CA VAL A 278 9.13 -1.69 19.69
C VAL A 278 9.43 -0.51 20.62
N VAL A 279 8.79 -0.45 21.79
CA VAL A 279 9.05 0.59 22.80
C VAL A 279 10.49 0.53 23.30
N SER A 280 11.01 -0.67 23.61
CA SER A 280 12.40 -0.88 24.02
C SER A 280 13.39 -0.36 22.97
N ALA A 281 13.17 -0.68 21.71
CA ALA A 281 14.01 -0.21 20.60
C ALA A 281 13.90 1.31 20.34
N ALA A 282 12.80 1.94 20.74
CA ALA A 282 12.64 3.38 20.67
C ALA A 282 13.40 4.13 21.77
N LEU A 283 13.83 3.45 22.84
CA LEU A 283 14.60 4.03 23.93
C LEU A 283 16.10 3.89 23.62
N THR A 284 16.81 5.02 23.67
CA THR A 284 18.27 5.09 23.58
C THR A 284 18.83 5.44 24.94
N GLN A 285 19.93 4.78 25.33
CA GLN A 285 20.55 4.96 26.64
C GLN A 285 22.04 5.24 26.49
N GLU A 286 22.53 6.29 27.14
CA GLU A 286 23.97 6.56 27.30
C GLU A 286 24.37 6.23 28.75
N LEU A 287 24.44 4.94 29.05
CA LEU A 287 24.98 4.44 30.30
C LEU A 287 26.50 4.27 30.16
N SER A 288 27.21 5.39 30.28
CA SER A 288 28.62 5.38 30.70
C SER A 288 28.74 5.09 32.19
#